data_AF-A0AAT9HNN9-F1
#
_entry.id   AF-A0AAT9HNN9-F1
#
_cell.length_a   1.000
_cell.length_b   1.000
_cell.length_c   1.000
_cell.angle_alpha   90.00
_cell.angle_beta   90.00
_cell.angle_gamma   90.00
#
_symmetry.space_group_name_H-M   'P 1'
#
loop_
_entity.id
_entity.type
_entity.pdbx_description
1 polymer ?
#
loop_
_entity_poly.entity_id
_entity_poly.type
_entity_poly.pdbx_seq_one_letter_code
_entity_poly.pdbx_strand_id
1 'polypeptide(L)' 'MFKPFGTGARACIGRQFALHEAVLVLGLLLRRYELRPDPGYRLRVAERLTLMPEGLRVWLERRG' A
#
# COMPACT_ATOMS: atom_id res chain seq x y z
N MET A 1 8.22 11.23 16.54
CA MET A 1 8.80 11.78 15.29
C MET A 1 8.46 10.83 14.15
N PHE A 2 7.98 11.33 13.00
CA PHE A 2 7.54 10.50 11.86
C PHE A 2 8.39 10.81 10.62
N LYS A 3 9.07 9.81 10.06
CA LYS A 3 10.06 9.99 8.95
C LYS A 3 10.03 8.87 7.89
N PRO A 4 8.87 8.48 7.33
CA PRO A 4 8.80 7.39 6.35
C PRO A 4 9.51 7.70 5.03
N PHE A 5 9.77 8.98 4.75
CA PHE A 5 10.45 9.47 3.55
C PHE A 5 11.78 10.17 3.87
N GLY A 6 12.38 9.91 5.03
CA GLY A 6 13.60 10.57 5.47
C GLY A 6 13.40 12.03 5.90
N THR A 7 14.48 12.81 5.97
CA THR A 7 14.47 14.22 6.42
C THR A 7 15.60 15.01 5.75
N GLY A 8 15.38 16.32 5.53
CA GLY A 8 16.39 17.23 5.00
C GLY A 8 16.65 17.06 3.50
N ALA A 9 17.82 17.52 3.04
CA ALA A 9 18.19 17.54 1.62
C ALA A 9 18.27 16.16 0.95
N ARG A 10 18.42 15.09 1.75
CA ARG A 10 18.43 13.69 1.28
C ARG A 10 17.14 12.93 1.60
N ALA A 11 16.05 13.64 1.91
CA ALA A 11 14.73 13.02 1.97
C ALA A 11 14.32 12.46 0.60
N CYS A 12 13.40 11.51 0.58
CA CYS A 12 12.90 10.90 -0.65
C CYS A 12 12.33 11.98 -1.58
N ILE A 13 12.99 12.17 -2.72
CA ILE A 13 12.58 13.08 -3.79
C ILE A 13 11.23 12.65 -4.39
N GLY A 14 10.97 11.34 -4.42
CA GLY A 14 9.73 10.75 -4.92
C GLY A 14 8.53 10.81 -3.95
N ARG A 15 8.66 11.45 -2.78
CA ARG A 15 7.58 11.47 -1.76
C ARG A 15 6.23 11.91 -2.32
N GLN A 16 6.20 13.01 -3.07
CA GLN A 16 4.94 13.51 -3.62
C GLN A 16 4.39 12.57 -4.69
N PHE A 17 5.25 12.06 -5.57
CA PHE A 17 4.86 11.09 -6.58
C PHE A 17 4.24 9.83 -5.96
N ALA A 18 4.93 9.22 -4.98
CA ALA A 18 4.46 8.00 -4.31
C ALA A 18 3.12 8.19 -3.61
N LEU A 19 2.90 9.35 -2.96
CA LEU A 19 1.62 9.65 -2.33
C LEU A 19 0.51 9.88 -3.34
N HIS A 20 0.77 10.61 -4.43
CA HIS A 20 -0.24 10.83 -5.48
C HIS A 20 -0.65 9.52 -6.15
N GLU A 21 0.32 8.69 -6.51
CA GLU A 21 0.08 7.38 -7.10
C GLU A 21 -0.73 6.48 -6.15
N ALA A 22 -0.29 6.34 -4.90
CA ALA A 22 -0.96 5.48 -3.93
C ALA A 22 -2.40 5.92 -3.67
N VAL A 23 -2.64 7.23 -3.54
CA VAL A 23 -3.99 7.78 -3.32
C VAL A 23 -4.88 7.56 -4.55
N LEU A 24 -4.37 7.80 -5.76
CA LEU A 24 -5.13 7.61 -7.00
C LEU A 24 -5.50 6.15 -7.20
N VAL A 25 -4.54 5.23 -7.09
CA VAL A 25 -4.77 3.79 -7.27
C VAL A 25 -5.75 3.28 -6.21
N LEU A 26 -5.53 3.61 -4.94
CA LEU A 26 -6.41 3.17 -3.86
C LEU A 26 -7.83 3.74 -4.02
N GLY A 27 -7.95 5.01 -4.38
CA GLY A 27 -9.24 5.66 -4.65
C GLY A 27 -10.00 5.00 -5.79
N LEU A 28 -9.32 4.64 -6.89
CA LEU A 28 -9.92 3.93 -8.02
C LEU A 28 -10.36 2.52 -7.65
N LEU A 29 -9.55 1.79 -6.88
CA LEU A 29 -9.89 0.45 -6.40
C LEU A 29 -11.13 0.49 -5.50
N LEU A 30 -11.13 1.35 -4.48
CA LEU A 30 -12.23 1.47 -3.52
C LEU A 30 -13.53 1.96 -4.16
N ARG A 31 -13.44 2.83 -5.18
CA ARG A 31 -14.61 3.33 -5.91
C ARG A 31 -15.27 2.23 -6.75
N ARG A 32 -14.49 1.32 -7.33
CA ARG A 32 -14.99 0.35 -8.33
C ARG A 32 -15.19 -1.05 -7.78
N TYR A 33 -14.53 -1.39 -6.66
CA TYR A 33 -14.49 -2.74 -6.12
C TYR A 33 -14.74 -2.77 -4.61
N GLU A 34 -15.29 -3.88 -4.17
CA GLU A 34 -15.23 -4.36 -2.80
C GLU A 34 -13.99 -5.28 -2.67
N LEU A 35 -13.15 -4.99 -1.68
CA LEU A 35 -11.94 -5.75 -1.39
C LEU A 35 -12.28 -6.82 -0.36
N ARG A 36 -12.25 -8.09 -0.75
CA ARG A 36 -12.43 -9.24 0.15
C ARG A 36 -11.05 -9.79 0.49
N PRO A 37 -10.49 -9.61 1.70
CA PRO A 37 -9.26 -10.28 2.09
C PRO A 37 -9.54 -11.72 2.54
N ASP A 38 -8.49 -12.54 2.65
CA ASP A 38 -8.59 -13.86 3.29
C ASP A 38 -8.83 -13.65 4.79
N PRO A 39 -9.96 -14.10 5.36
CA PRO A 39 -10.26 -13.92 6.78
C PRO A 39 -9.28 -14.67 7.71
N GLY A 40 -8.59 -15.69 7.20
CA GLY A 40 -7.56 -16.44 7.92
C GLY A 40 -6.17 -15.85 7.82
N TYR A 41 -5.96 -14.80 7.01
CA TYR A 41 -4.63 -14.23 6.80
C TYR A 41 -4.07 -13.61 8.08
N ARG A 42 -2.87 -14.04 8.46
CA ARG A 42 -2.07 -13.42 9.52
C ARG A 42 -0.84 -12.77 8.91
N LEU A 43 -0.65 -11.50 9.21
CA LEU A 43 0.47 -10.73 8.69
C LEU A 43 1.79 -11.37 9.10
N ARG A 44 2.56 -11.77 8.08
CA ARG A 44 3.99 -12.04 8.18
C ARG A 44 4.72 -11.01 7.34
N VAL A 45 5.70 -10.34 7.92
CA VAL A 45 6.48 -9.31 7.22
C VAL A 45 7.74 -9.96 6.67
N ALA A 46 7.90 -9.93 5.36
CA ALA A 46 9.16 -10.25 4.71
C ALA A 46 10.05 -9.00 4.70
N GLU A 47 11.22 -9.11 5.32
CA GLU A 47 12.24 -8.06 5.34
C GLU A 47 13.22 -8.27 4.17
N ARG A 48 13.21 -7.35 3.21
CA ARG A 48 14.17 -7.30 2.09
C ARG A 48 14.83 -5.92 2.09
N LEU A 49 15.08 -5.35 0.90
CA LEU A 49 15.38 -3.92 0.78
C LEU A 49 14.20 -3.05 1.27
N THR A 50 12.98 -3.58 1.21
CA THR A 50 11.75 -2.99 1.73
C THR A 50 10.99 -4.00 2.60
N LEU A 51 10.01 -3.52 3.36
CA LEU A 51 9.07 -4.35 4.12
C LEU A 51 7.87 -4.71 3.24
N MET A 52 7.51 -5.98 3.17
CA MET A 52 6.36 -6.44 2.38
C MET A 52 5.56 -7.51 3.15
N PRO A 53 4.22 -7.53 3.01
CA PRO A 53 3.42 -8.63 3.54
C PRO A 53 3.66 -9.91 2.73
N GLU A 54 4.03 -10.99 3.40
CA GLU A 54 4.24 -12.30 2.79
C GLU A 54 2.89 -12.98 2.52
N GLY A 55 2.59 -13.29 1.25
CA GLY A 55 1.43 -14.10 0.89
C GLY A 55 0.06 -13.42 1.02
N LEU A 56 0.00 -12.10 1.18
CA LEU A 56 -1.26 -11.35 1.20
C LEU A 56 -2.01 -11.51 -0.14
N ARG A 57 -3.24 -12.02 -0.09
CA ARG A 57 -4.17 -12.12 -1.22
C ARG A 57 -5.44 -11.35 -0.92
N VAL A 58 -5.95 -10.65 -1.93
CA VAL A 58 -7.20 -9.88 -1.86
C VAL A 58 -7.98 -10.13 -3.14
N TRP A 59 -9.25 -10.46 -3.00
CA TRP A 59 -10.18 -10.66 -4.12
C TRP A 59 -10.94 -9.37 -4.38
N LEU A 60 -11.17 -9.07 -5.66
CA LEU A 60 -11.89 -7.87 -6.11
C LEU A 60 -13.27 -8.26 -6.60
N GLU A 61 -14.32 -7.79 -5.92
CA GLU A 61 -15.70 -7.90 -6.37
C GLU A 61 -16.13 -6.54 -6.94
N ARG A 62 -16.57 -6.49 -8.20
CA ARG A 62 -16.99 -5.22 -8.81
C ARG A 62 -18.24 -4.70 -8.11
N ARG A 63 -18.23 -3.41 -7.71
CA ARG A 63 -19.43 -2.71 -7.24
C ARG A 63 -20.38 -2.52 -8.41
N GLY A 64 -21.63 -2.93 -8.23
CA GLY A 64 -22.73 -2.71 -9.18
C GLY A 64 -23.06 -1.23 -9.37
#